data_AF-K5WSF2-F1
#
_entry.id   AF-K5WSF2-F1
#
_cell.length_a   1.000
_cell.length_b   1.000
_cell.length_c   1.000
_cell.angle_alpha   90.00
_cell.angle_beta   90.00
_cell.angle_gamma   90.00
#
_symmetry.space_group_name_H-M   'P 1'
#
loop_
_entity.id
_entity.type
_entity.pdbx_description
1 polymer ?
#
loop_
_entity_poly.entity_id
_entity_poly.type
_entity_poly.pdbx_seq_one_letter_code
_entity_poly.pdbx_strand_id
1 'polypeptide(L)' 'DLNPIEHLWDHLKIKLEEYEEAPRGIGELWTRVDKEWNDIKPEVCQNLIESMPRRVEAVIKAKGGYTKY' A
#
# COMPACT_ATOMS: atom_id res chain seq x y z
N ASP A 1 -8.69 3.49 8.26
CA ASP A 1 -7.56 4.21 7.67
C ASP A 1 -8.07 5.21 6.64
N LEU A 2 -7.51 6.42 6.65
CA LEU A 2 -7.83 7.52 5.71
C LEU A 2 -6.63 7.95 4.88
N ASN A 3 -5.47 7.32 5.03
CA ASN A 3 -4.28 7.68 4.26
C ASN A 3 -4.00 6.62 3.18
N PRO A 4 -4.37 6.87 1.90
CA PRO A 4 -4.19 5.90 0.82
C PRO A 4 -2.74 5.42 0.64
N ILE A 5 -1.76 6.23 1.04
CA ILE A 5 -0.35 5.87 0.89
C ILE A 5 0.05 4.70 1.79
N GLU A 6 -0.60 4.51 2.94
CA GLU A 6 -0.34 3.36 3.82
C GLU A 6 -0.67 2.05 3.10
N HIS A 7 -1.76 2.02 2.34
CA HIS A 7 -2.11 0.88 1.50
C HIS A 7 -1.13 0.66 0.35
N LEU A 8 -0.54 1.73 -0.18
CA LEU A 8 0.49 1.61 -1.20
C LEU A 8 1.78 1.03 -0.61
N TRP A 9 2.15 1.44 0.60
CA TRP A 9 3.28 0.85 1.33
C TRP A 9 3.06 -0.63 1.63
N ASP A 10 1.85 -1.01 2.04
CA ASP A 10 1.55 -2.42 2.28
C ASP A 10 1.55 -3.24 0.99
N HIS A 11 1.08 -2.68 -0.13
CA HIS A 11 1.21 -3.31 -1.45
C HIS A 11 2.69 -3.55 -1.81
N LEU A 12 3.54 -2.56 -1.60
CA LEU A 12 4.99 -2.68 -1.84
C LEU A 12 5.63 -3.75 -0.96
N LYS A 13 5.27 -3.82 0.34
CA LYS A 13 5.79 -4.86 1.25
C LYS A 13 5.40 -6.26 0.77
N ILE A 14 4.14 -6.47 0.37
CA ILE A 14 3.68 -7.75 -0.18
C ILE A 14 4.53 -8.14 -1.40
N LYS A 15 4.81 -7.19 -2.30
CA LYS A 15 5.67 -7.43 -3.47
C LYS A 15 7.09 -7.80 -3.10
N LEU A 16 7.65 -7.19 -2.04
CA LEU A 16 8.97 -7.55 -1.54
C LEU A 16 8.99 -8.92 -0.84
N GLU A 17 7.89 -9.32 -0.21
CA GLU A 17 7.72 -10.65 0.41
C GLU A 17 7.55 -11.78 -0.63
N GLU A 18 7.15 -11.46 -1.87
CA GLU A 18 7.07 -12.44 -2.97
C GLU A 18 8.45 -12.91 -3.47
N TYR A 19 9.54 -12.23 -3.10
CA TYR A 19 10.90 -12.67 -3.43
C TYR A 19 11.27 -13.94 -2.65
N GLU A 20 11.80 -14.95 -3.35
CA GLU A 20 12.15 -16.25 -2.76
C GLU A 20 13.23 -16.14 -1.66
N GLU A 21 14.19 -15.24 -1.84
CA GLU A 21 15.29 -15.01 -0.89
C GLU A 21 15.23 -13.62 -0.29
N ALA A 22 15.65 -13.49 0.97
CA ALA A 22 15.88 -12.19 1.59
C ALA A 22 16.97 -11.40 0.84
N PRO A 23 16.91 -10.06 0.81
CA PRO A 23 17.97 -9.26 0.19
C PRO A 23 19.30 -9.45 0.93
N ARG A 24 20.41 -9.54 0.19
CA ARG A 24 21.76 -9.77 0.76
C ARG A 24 22.32 -8.56 1.50
N GLY A 25 21.60 -7.43 1.49
CA GLY A 25 21.96 -6.20 2.17
C GLY A 25 21.10 -5.03 1.73
N ILE A 26 21.40 -3.85 2.27
CA ILE A 26 20.58 -2.63 2.07
C ILE A 26 20.56 -2.17 0.61
N GLY A 27 21.66 -2.37 -0.13
CA GLY A 27 21.75 -1.99 -1.53
C GLY A 27 20.81 -2.82 -2.42
N GLU A 28 20.77 -4.14 -2.21
CA GLU A 28 19.84 -5.00 -2.95
C GLU A 28 18.39 -4.74 -2.54
N LEU A 29 18.12 -4.53 -1.24
CA LEU A 29 16.79 -4.13 -0.77
C LEU A 29 16.33 -2.85 -1.48
N TRP A 30 17.21 -1.86 -1.61
CA TRP A 30 16.87 -0.61 -2.29
C TRP A 30 16.57 -0.80 -3.77
N THR A 31 17.37 -1.60 -4.48
CA THR A 31 17.09 -1.94 -5.88
C THR A 31 15.75 -2.65 -6.05
N ARG A 32 15.40 -3.59 -5.15
CA ARG A 32 14.10 -4.27 -5.18
C ARG A 32 12.96 -3.29 -4.91
N VAL A 33 13.09 -2.43 -3.89
CA VAL A 33 12.11 -1.37 -3.58
C VAL A 33 11.87 -0.46 -4.77
N ASP A 34 12.94 0.05 -5.39
CA ASP A 34 12.85 0.96 -6.53
C ASP A 34 12.16 0.27 -7.73
N LYS A 35 12.53 -0.97 -8.03
CA LYS A 35 11.88 -1.76 -9.08
C LYS A 35 10.39 -1.95 -8.80
N GLU A 36 10.04 -2.53 -7.65
CA GLU A 36 8.64 -2.84 -7.33
C GLU A 36 7.79 -1.56 -7.25
N TRP A 37 8.35 -0.45 -6.76
CA TRP A 37 7.69 0.85 -6.73
C TRP A 37 7.36 1.38 -8.13
N ASN A 38 8.32 1.30 -9.07
CA ASN A 38 8.11 1.74 -10.44
C ASN A 38 7.20 0.79 -11.23
N ASP A 39 7.12 -0.48 -10.84
CA ASP A 39 6.21 -1.48 -11.44
C ASP A 39 4.76 -1.36 -10.92
N ILE A 40 4.51 -0.53 -9.89
CA ILE A 40 3.14 -0.27 -9.42
C ILE A 40 2.35 0.38 -10.53
N LYS A 41 1.33 -0.33 -11.01
CA LYS A 41 0.50 0.17 -12.08
C LYS A 41 -0.40 1.32 -11.62
N PRO A 42 -0.66 2.34 -12.46
CA PRO A 42 -1.52 3.47 -12.13
C PRO A 42 -2.91 3.07 -11.63
N GLU A 43 -3.45 1.94 -12.10
CA GLU A 43 -4.76 1.42 -11.68
C GLU A 43 -4.80 1.08 -10.18
N VAL A 44 -3.67 0.66 -9.59
CA VAL A 44 -3.59 0.42 -8.13
C VAL A 44 -3.84 1.72 -7.38
N CYS A 45 -3.17 2.80 -7.78
CA CYS A 45 -3.35 4.12 -7.19
C CYS A 45 -4.77 4.65 -7.42
N GLN A 46 -5.31 4.51 -8.63
CA GLN A 46 -6.69 4.92 -8.96
C GLN A 46 -7.72 4.22 -8.08
N ASN A 47 -7.62 2.89 -7.94
CA ASN A 47 -8.53 2.11 -7.09
C ASN A 47 -8.49 2.55 -5.62
N LEU A 48 -7.31 2.93 -5.11
CA LEU A 48 -7.18 3.46 -3.75
C LEU A 48 -7.92 4.80 -3.59
N ILE A 49 -7.74 5.72 -4.54
CA ILE A 49 -8.44 7.01 -4.53
C ILE A 49 -9.95 6.83 -4.68
N GLU A 50 -10.40 5.98 -5.60
CA GLU A 50 -11.83 5.67 -5.79
C GLU A 50 -12.47 5.01 -4.56
N SER A 51 -11.67 4.34 -3.71
CA SER A 51 -12.15 3.77 -2.46
C SER A 51 -12.36 4.80 -1.33
N MET A 52 -11.82 6.01 -1.45
CA MET A 52 -11.81 7.02 -0.37
C MET A 52 -13.19 7.45 0.12
N PRO A 53 -14.20 7.70 -0.73
CA PRO A 53 -15.53 8.04 -0.25
C PRO A 53 -16.11 6.98 0.70
N ARG A 54 -15.92 5.69 0.38
CA ARG A 54 -16.38 4.57 1.22
C ARG A 54 -15.63 4.47 2.55
N ARG A 55 -14.33 4.77 2.55
CA ARG A 55 -13.48 4.81 3.76
C ARG A 55 -13.91 5.94 4.70
N VAL A 56 -14.12 7.13 4.14
CA VAL A 56 -14.60 8.30 4.89
C VAL A 56 -15.97 8.03 5.50
N GLU A 57 -16.90 7.47 4.73
CA GLU A 57 -18.23 7.09 5.23
C GLU A 57 -18.13 6.07 6.39
N ALA A 58 -17.24 5.07 6.27
CA ALA A 58 -17.02 4.09 7.33
C ALA A 58 -16.51 4.75 8.62
N VAL A 59 -15.58 5.72 8.53
CA VAL A 59 -15.07 6.46 9.68
C VAL A 59 -16.16 7.33 10.31
N ILE A 60 -16.98 8.00 9.50
CA ILE A 60 -18.13 8.79 9.98
C ILE A 60 -19.11 7.88 10.74
N LYS A 61 -19.46 6.72 10.17
CA LYS A 61 -20.35 5.74 10.82
C LYS A 61 -19.76 5.18 12.11
N ALA A 62 -18.44 5.01 12.16
CA ALA A 62 -17.70 4.61 13.35
C ALA A 62 -17.49 5.76 14.36
N LYS A 63 -17.97 6.98 14.07
CA LYS A 63 -17.76 8.19 14.86
C LYS A 63 -16.28 8.46 15.15
N GLY A 64 -15.42 8.24 14.14
CA GLY A 64 -13.97 8.36 14.27
C GLY A 64 -13.27 7.13 14.86
N GLY A 65 -14.01 6.08 15.23
CA GLY A 65 -13.45 4.82 15.72
C GLY A 65 -12.82 3.95 14.62
N TYR A 66 -12.37 2.76 15.02
CA TYR A 66 -11.75 1.78 14.14
C TYR A 66 -12.65 1.38 12.96
N THR A 67 -12.03 1.20 11.79
CA THR A 67 -12.66 0.69 10.58
C THR A 67 -11.90 -0.53 10.05
N LYS A 68 -12.56 -1.39 9.27
CA LYS A 68 -11.89 -2.49 8.54
C LYS A 68 -10.87 -2.04 7.49
N TYR A 69 -10.96 -0.76 7.11
CA TYR A 69 -10.04 -0.09 6.20
C TYR A 69 -8.84 0.39 6.97
#